data_AF-A0A4V5NHN4-F1
#
_entry.id   AF-A0A4V5NHN4-F1
#
_cell.length_a   1.000
_cell.length_b   1.000
_cell.length_c   1.000
_cell.angle_alpha   90.00
_cell.angle_beta   90.00
_cell.angle_gamma   90.00
#
_symmetry.space_group_name_H-M   'P 1'
#
loop_
_entity.id
_entity.type
_entity.pdbx_description
1 polymer ?
#
loop_
_entity_poly.entity_id
_entity_poly.type
_entity_poly.pdbx_seq_one_letter_code
_entity_poly.pdbx_strand_id
1 'polypeptide(L)'
;MTSIDFAQAQQRVLARRALHESRTAALETSRRASHAASLARLPAPLRSLAFSGYSIWDTISGREGTRPAFRVGQVDAELLDEELLSLLQGQVGEATKYYGAHIRDEWSAEIMLALRAALFKLSIWDHNASYGASLQGLRDTDARATGPEALSRPPPQRWQKSLYGVITVGGRYVWVKWEDWLVNREGGYEEPSAAVRRLSRLSGFLGTTHSIAAFASFLVFLYNGKYRTLLDRLLRLRLAPTTSQVSREVSFEYLNRQLVWHAFTEFLLFLLPLVGISRWRRWLSRAWRKTKNLLSFRRSTDISDEDNPKTGGDLGFLPERTCAICYTDQNPTATGAGTEQALAASAMLGSGGVVGSAQTDVTNPYECVPCECVYCFVCLAQRIEGEEGEGWTCLRCGETVGECRPWAGDVCVERGEGEGEGKGAGSVKSVGFADEKEGQDRGEGKEMRDVDPMPVEDDEVEGSSWDERDAENRKSESAEWARIGSVSEADDRQDDERATP
;
A
#
# COMPACT_ATOMS: atom_id res chain seq x y z
N MET A 1 6.18 30.70 29.89
CA MET A 1 6.47 29.95 31.15
C MET A 1 7.93 30.17 31.58
N THR A 2 8.20 30.45 32.86
CA THR A 2 9.57 30.75 33.34
C THR A 2 10.36 29.47 33.67
N SER A 3 11.68 29.49 33.50
CA SER A 3 12.57 28.32 33.72
C SER A 3 12.53 27.76 35.15
N ILE A 4 12.11 28.57 36.13
CA ILE A 4 12.00 28.22 37.54
C ILE A 4 10.81 27.26 37.78
N ASP A 5 9.67 27.49 37.11
CA ASP A 5 8.50 26.60 37.22
C ASP A 5 8.76 25.22 36.62
N PHE A 6 9.51 25.15 35.52
CA PHE A 6 9.91 23.88 34.91
C PHE A 6 10.85 23.07 35.81
N ALA A 7 11.83 23.73 36.43
CA ALA A 7 12.75 23.07 37.35
C ALA A 7 12.01 22.53 38.60
N GLN A 8 11.06 23.29 39.15
CA GLN A 8 10.22 22.81 40.26
C GLN A 8 9.30 21.65 39.84
N ALA A 9 8.74 21.70 38.63
CA ALA A 9 7.94 20.61 38.09
C ALA A 9 8.78 19.33 37.93
N GLN A 10 10.01 19.43 37.41
CA GLN A 10 10.94 18.30 37.33
C GLN A 10 11.26 17.72 38.71
N GLN A 11 11.53 18.57 39.71
CA GLN A 11 11.80 18.11 41.08
C GLN A 11 10.61 17.34 41.69
N ARG A 12 9.37 17.80 41.47
CA ARG A 12 8.16 17.09 41.91
C ARG A 12 8.02 15.72 41.26
N VAL A 13 8.32 15.63 39.96
CA VAL A 13 8.30 14.36 39.23
C VAL A 13 9.38 13.41 39.74
N LEU A 14 10.59 13.88 39.98
CA LEU A 14 11.69 13.07 40.55
C LEU A 14 11.34 12.57 41.95
N ALA A 15 10.75 13.42 42.80
CA ALA A 15 10.32 13.03 44.15
C ALA A 15 9.23 11.95 44.11
N ARG A 16 8.23 12.08 43.22
CA ARG A 16 7.20 11.04 43.02
C ARG A 16 7.80 9.71 42.55
N ARG A 17 8.80 9.75 41.66
CA ARG A 17 9.52 8.54 41.20
C ARG A 17 10.25 7.85 42.34
N ALA A 18 11.04 8.59 43.11
CA ALA A 18 11.78 8.05 44.26
C ALA A 18 10.85 7.41 45.31
N LEU A 19 9.69 8.04 45.58
CA LEU A 19 8.68 7.48 46.48
C LEU A 19 8.07 6.19 45.93
N HIS A 20 7.69 6.16 44.65
CA HIS A 20 7.15 4.95 44.03
C HIS A 20 8.17 3.81 44.06
N GLU A 21 9.44 4.10 43.77
CA GLU A 21 10.55 3.14 43.76
C GLU A 21 10.84 2.57 45.16
N SER A 22 10.90 3.42 46.19
CA SER A 22 11.09 2.97 47.57
C SER A 22 9.93 2.07 48.02
N ARG A 23 8.69 2.40 47.64
CA ARG A 23 7.51 1.57 47.90
C ARG A 23 7.59 0.22 47.20
N THR A 24 7.98 0.19 45.91
CA THR A 24 8.15 -1.07 45.18
C THR A 24 9.28 -1.92 45.76
N ALA A 25 10.42 -1.30 46.11
CA ALA A 25 11.55 -2.00 46.73
C ALA A 25 11.17 -2.58 48.09
N ALA A 26 10.43 -1.82 48.92
CA ALA A 26 9.93 -2.31 50.20
C ALA A 26 8.98 -3.50 50.03
N LEU A 27 8.03 -3.43 49.08
CA LEU A 27 7.13 -4.54 48.77
C LEU A 27 7.90 -5.79 48.30
N GLU A 28 8.91 -5.63 47.45
CA GLU A 28 9.74 -6.74 46.99
C GLU A 28 10.54 -7.37 48.14
N THR A 29 11.17 -6.56 49.00
CA THR A 29 11.92 -7.09 50.15
C THR A 29 11.01 -7.84 51.12
N SER A 30 9.80 -7.32 51.36
CA SER A 30 8.78 -8.02 52.16
C SER A 30 8.38 -9.34 51.51
N ARG A 31 8.11 -9.35 50.20
CA ARG A 31 7.76 -10.57 49.45
C ARG A 31 8.88 -11.61 49.51
N ARG A 32 10.14 -11.20 49.29
CA ARG A 32 11.32 -12.09 49.40
C ARG A 32 11.46 -12.67 50.81
N ALA A 33 11.26 -11.87 51.85
CA ALA A 33 11.30 -12.33 53.23
C ALA A 33 10.18 -13.34 53.55
N SER A 34 8.95 -13.10 53.08
CA SER A 34 7.83 -14.04 53.23
C SER A 34 8.11 -15.38 52.53
N HIS A 35 8.62 -15.35 51.30
CA HIS A 35 8.99 -16.58 50.59
C HIS A 35 10.13 -17.31 51.30
N ALA A 36 11.20 -16.63 51.70
CA ALA A 36 12.30 -17.24 52.45
C ALA A 36 11.82 -17.89 53.77
N ALA A 37 10.90 -17.24 54.49
CA ALA A 37 10.29 -17.79 55.69
C ALA A 37 9.42 -19.02 55.42
N SER A 38 8.69 -19.05 54.30
CA SER A 38 7.90 -20.22 53.89
C SER A 38 8.77 -21.41 53.51
N LEU A 39 9.89 -21.17 52.80
CA LEU A 39 10.85 -22.19 52.39
C LEU A 39 11.62 -22.75 53.59
N ALA A 40 11.88 -21.94 54.62
CA ALA A 40 12.53 -22.38 55.85
C ALA A 40 11.69 -23.38 56.67
N ARG A 41 10.36 -23.44 56.46
CA ARG A 41 9.44 -24.39 57.12
C ARG A 41 9.46 -25.80 56.50
N LEU A 42 10.13 -25.99 55.36
CA LEU A 42 10.20 -27.29 54.69
C LEU A 42 11.20 -28.24 55.39
N PRO A 43 10.97 -29.57 55.32
CA PRO A 43 11.91 -30.58 55.80
C PRO A 43 13.29 -30.45 55.15
N ALA A 44 14.35 -30.83 55.86
CA ALA A 44 15.75 -30.63 55.46
C ALA A 44 16.11 -30.98 53.99
N PRO A 45 15.69 -32.12 53.39
CA PRO A 45 16.03 -32.43 51.99
C PRO A 45 15.30 -31.52 51.00
N LEU A 46 14.04 -31.18 51.28
CA LEU A 46 13.22 -30.31 50.43
C LEU A 46 13.62 -28.84 50.57
N ARG A 47 14.11 -28.43 51.74
CA ARG A 47 14.57 -27.06 52.00
C ARG A 47 15.73 -26.69 51.07
N SER A 48 16.75 -27.54 50.95
CA SER A 48 17.93 -27.26 50.09
C SER A 48 17.53 -27.12 48.61
N LEU A 49 16.70 -28.04 48.12
CA LEU A 49 16.19 -28.00 46.74
C LEU A 49 15.28 -26.79 46.50
N ALA A 50 14.44 -26.44 47.46
CA ALA A 50 13.52 -25.32 47.32
C ALA A 50 14.24 -23.96 47.39
N PHE A 51 15.27 -23.81 48.22
CA PHE A 51 16.13 -22.62 48.20
C PHE A 51 16.93 -22.51 46.90
N SER A 52 17.49 -23.61 46.40
CA SER A 52 18.18 -23.65 45.11
C SER A 52 17.24 -23.28 43.96
N GLY A 53 16.07 -23.92 43.88
CA GLY A 53 15.03 -23.62 42.90
C GLY A 53 14.52 -22.19 42.98
N TYR A 54 14.32 -21.66 44.20
CA TYR A 54 13.91 -20.27 44.40
C TYR A 54 14.99 -19.27 43.98
N SER A 55 16.27 -19.53 44.26
CA SER A 55 17.37 -18.67 43.80
C SER A 55 17.48 -18.64 42.28
N ILE A 56 17.34 -19.80 41.62
CA ILE A 56 17.29 -19.88 40.15
C ILE A 56 16.07 -19.10 39.65
N TRP A 57 14.91 -19.29 40.28
CA TRP A 57 13.68 -18.59 39.94
C TRP A 57 13.78 -17.07 40.12
N ASP A 58 14.45 -16.56 41.15
CA ASP A 58 14.66 -15.13 41.39
C ASP A 58 15.66 -14.55 40.38
N THR A 59 16.70 -15.31 40.00
CA THR A 59 17.63 -14.90 38.92
C THR A 59 16.95 -14.84 37.56
N ILE A 60 15.99 -15.74 37.32
CA ILE A 60 15.15 -15.73 36.12
C ILE A 60 14.21 -14.53 36.22
N SER A 61 13.31 -14.50 37.19
CA SER A 61 12.25 -13.48 37.35
C SER A 61 12.73 -12.04 37.44
N GLY A 62 14.01 -11.82 37.77
CA GLY A 62 14.64 -10.51 37.78
C GLY A 62 14.10 -9.58 38.87
N ARG A 63 14.76 -8.43 39.01
CA ARG A 63 14.42 -7.42 40.04
C ARG A 63 13.15 -6.63 39.72
N GLU A 64 12.71 -6.61 38.46
CA GLU A 64 11.55 -5.85 37.99
C GLU A 64 10.27 -6.71 37.87
N GLY A 65 10.36 -8.01 38.20
CA GLY A 65 9.27 -8.98 38.05
C GLY A 65 8.94 -9.30 36.59
N THR A 66 7.75 -9.86 36.35
CA THR A 66 7.25 -10.25 35.02
C THR A 66 6.72 -9.08 34.18
N ARG A 67 6.84 -7.83 34.64
CA ARG A 67 6.33 -6.67 33.92
C ARG A 67 7.18 -6.42 32.67
N PRO A 68 6.67 -6.70 31.46
CA PRO A 68 7.49 -6.67 30.26
C PRO A 68 7.82 -5.23 29.87
N ALA A 69 9.10 -4.89 29.78
CA ALA A 69 9.55 -3.93 28.78
C ALA A 69 9.30 -4.56 27.39
N PHE A 70 8.80 -3.77 26.44
CA PHE A 70 8.55 -4.09 25.01
C PHE A 70 9.28 -5.34 24.47
N ARG A 71 8.77 -6.56 24.71
CA ARG A 71 9.40 -7.81 24.23
C ARG A 71 9.25 -7.96 22.74
N VAL A 72 8.02 -7.74 22.27
CA VAL A 72 7.66 -7.76 20.85
C VAL A 72 8.51 -6.73 20.11
N GLY A 73 8.62 -5.51 20.64
CA GLY A 73 9.56 -4.52 20.10
C GLY A 73 10.98 -5.08 20.01
N GLN A 74 11.58 -5.50 21.12
CA GLN A 74 12.95 -6.02 21.09
C GLN A 74 13.21 -7.12 20.03
N VAL A 75 12.23 -7.99 19.75
CA VAL A 75 12.31 -9.01 18.69
C VAL A 75 12.09 -8.42 17.31
N ASP A 76 11.05 -7.59 17.13
CA ASP A 76 10.76 -6.90 15.88
C ASP A 76 11.96 -6.02 15.46
N ALA A 77 12.70 -5.44 16.41
CA ALA A 77 13.86 -4.60 16.12
C ALA A 77 14.97 -5.42 15.47
N GLU A 78 15.18 -6.65 15.94
CA GLU A 78 16.14 -7.59 15.36
C GLU A 78 15.67 -8.06 13.98
N LEU A 79 14.38 -8.34 13.81
CA LEU A 79 13.82 -8.70 12.50
C LEU A 79 14.01 -7.58 11.48
N LEU A 80 13.70 -6.33 11.85
CA LEU A 80 13.91 -5.15 11.00
C LEU A 80 15.38 -4.95 10.61
N ASP A 81 16.31 -5.22 11.53
CA ASP A 81 17.75 -5.12 11.24
C ASP A 81 18.20 -6.20 10.24
N GLU A 82 17.66 -7.42 10.33
CA GLU A 82 17.93 -8.51 9.38
C GLU A 82 17.32 -8.23 8.01
N GLU A 83 16.09 -7.74 7.97
CA GLU A 83 15.42 -7.31 6.74
C GLU A 83 16.18 -6.17 6.06
N LEU A 84 16.58 -5.13 6.81
CA LEU A 84 17.38 -4.03 6.29
C LEU A 84 18.68 -4.53 5.65
N LEU A 85 19.39 -5.44 6.32
CA LEU A 85 20.61 -6.04 5.78
C LEU A 85 20.36 -6.79 4.48
N SER A 86 19.27 -7.57 4.41
CA SER A 86 18.90 -8.32 3.21
C SER A 86 18.56 -7.40 2.02
N LEU A 87 17.85 -6.30 2.28
CA LEU A 87 17.50 -5.29 1.28
C LEU A 87 18.74 -4.57 0.76
N LEU A 88 19.63 -4.14 1.67
CA LEU A 88 20.88 -3.49 1.30
C LEU A 88 21.79 -4.43 0.50
N GLN A 89 21.89 -5.70 0.89
CA GLN A 89 22.63 -6.70 0.13
C GLN A 89 22.05 -6.90 -1.27
N GLY A 90 20.73 -6.96 -1.40
CA GLY A 90 20.03 -7.05 -2.69
C GLY A 90 20.34 -5.85 -3.59
N GLN A 91 20.21 -4.64 -3.06
CA GLN A 91 20.51 -3.40 -3.79
C GLN A 91 21.98 -3.30 -4.21
N VAL A 92 22.92 -3.70 -3.36
CA VAL A 92 24.35 -3.76 -3.72
C VAL A 92 24.60 -4.83 -4.80
N GLY A 93 23.89 -5.95 -4.75
CA GLY A 93 23.94 -6.98 -5.78
C GLY A 93 23.40 -6.50 -7.13
N GLU A 94 22.36 -5.67 -7.15
CA GLU A 94 21.85 -5.05 -8.37
C GLU A 94 22.80 -3.97 -8.91
N ALA A 95 23.38 -3.15 -8.02
CA ALA A 95 24.35 -2.13 -8.40
C ALA A 95 25.61 -2.73 -9.03
N THR A 96 26.03 -3.92 -8.58
CA THR A 96 27.21 -4.62 -9.12
C THR A 96 26.93 -5.45 -10.38
N LYS A 97 25.67 -5.50 -10.86
CA LYS A 97 25.27 -6.27 -12.06
C LYS A 97 26.10 -5.94 -13.30
N TYR A 98 26.51 -4.68 -13.47
CA TYR A 98 27.29 -4.23 -14.62
C TYR A 98 28.79 -4.58 -14.54
N TYR A 99 29.29 -4.93 -13.35
CA TYR A 99 30.69 -5.32 -13.13
C TYR A 99 30.92 -6.83 -13.23
N GLY A 100 29.85 -7.63 -13.43
CA GLY A 100 29.90 -9.07 -13.64
C GLY A 100 29.18 -9.86 -12.55
N ALA A 101 28.41 -10.89 -12.95
CA ALA A 101 27.61 -11.69 -12.03
C ALA A 101 28.44 -12.43 -10.96
N HIS A 102 29.69 -12.78 -11.27
CA HIS A 102 30.59 -13.48 -10.37
C HIS A 102 30.99 -12.67 -9.13
N ILE A 103 31.02 -11.32 -9.22
CA ILE A 103 31.41 -10.48 -8.09
C ILE A 103 30.39 -10.60 -6.96
N ARG A 104 29.10 -10.69 -7.29
CA ARG A 104 28.04 -10.82 -6.29
C ARG A 104 28.19 -12.11 -5.47
N ASP A 105 28.46 -13.23 -6.13
CA ASP A 105 28.51 -14.53 -5.47
C ASP A 105 29.81 -14.71 -4.70
N GLU A 106 30.95 -14.36 -5.31
CA GLU A 106 32.28 -14.57 -4.73
C GLU A 106 32.62 -13.57 -3.62
N TRP A 107 32.11 -12.34 -3.70
CA TRP A 107 32.30 -11.31 -2.66
C TRP A 107 31.09 -11.15 -1.73
N SER A 108 30.13 -12.08 -1.77
CA SER A 108 28.91 -11.99 -0.97
C SER A 108 29.19 -11.83 0.54
N ALA A 109 30.16 -12.58 1.07
CA ALA A 109 30.55 -12.53 2.47
C ALA A 109 31.25 -11.21 2.85
N GLU A 110 32.09 -10.69 1.96
CA GLU A 110 32.85 -9.44 2.12
C GLU A 110 31.93 -8.22 2.04
N ILE A 111 30.97 -8.23 1.10
CA ILE A 111 29.92 -7.21 0.99
C ILE A 111 29.09 -7.20 2.28
N MET A 112 28.68 -8.37 2.76
CA MET A 112 27.92 -8.48 4.02
C MET A 112 28.72 -8.03 5.24
N LEU A 113 30.02 -8.31 5.29
CA LEU A 113 30.92 -7.80 6.33
C LEU A 113 30.98 -6.27 6.30
N ALA A 114 31.17 -5.68 5.11
CA ALA A 114 31.24 -4.23 4.92
C ALA A 114 29.92 -3.54 5.32
N LEU A 115 28.78 -4.08 4.89
CA LEU A 115 27.45 -3.56 5.25
C LEU A 115 27.22 -3.63 6.76
N ARG A 116 27.52 -4.77 7.39
CA ARG A 116 27.40 -4.92 8.86
C ARG A 116 28.34 -3.98 9.61
N ALA A 117 29.57 -3.80 9.12
CA ALA A 117 30.52 -2.86 9.72
C ALA A 117 30.04 -1.40 9.61
N ALA A 118 29.53 -1.01 8.44
CA ALA A 118 28.97 0.32 8.21
C ALA A 118 27.76 0.59 9.11
N LEU A 119 26.79 -0.34 9.14
CA LEU A 119 25.63 -0.22 10.02
C LEU A 119 26.04 -0.19 11.49
N PHE A 120 26.95 -1.06 11.93
CA PHE A 120 27.44 -1.07 13.31
C PHE A 120 28.11 0.27 13.69
N LYS A 121 28.92 0.83 12.79
CA LYS A 121 29.59 2.11 13.02
C LYS A 121 28.61 3.28 13.08
N LEU A 122 27.63 3.34 12.19
CA LEU A 122 26.68 4.45 12.11
C LEU A 122 25.55 4.36 13.15
N SER A 123 25.19 3.15 13.59
CA SER A 123 24.09 2.93 14.54
C SER A 123 24.61 2.71 15.96
N ILE A 124 25.02 1.50 16.32
CA ILE A 124 25.35 1.11 17.70
C ILE A 124 26.55 1.90 18.25
N TRP A 125 27.58 2.15 17.43
CA TRP A 125 28.75 2.89 17.89
C TRP A 125 28.43 4.35 18.19
N ASP A 126 27.74 5.05 17.28
CA ASP A 126 27.46 6.49 17.39
C ASP A 126 26.20 6.81 18.22
N HIS A 127 25.12 6.02 18.06
CA HIS A 127 23.79 6.29 18.63
C HIS A 127 23.37 5.35 19.78
N ASN A 128 24.13 4.30 20.09
CA ASN A 128 23.78 3.27 21.10
C ASN A 128 22.47 2.52 20.81
N ALA A 129 22.03 2.50 19.56
CA ALA A 129 20.85 1.74 19.14
C ALA A 129 21.12 1.23 17.73
N SER A 130 20.64 0.02 17.43
CA SER A 130 20.53 -0.42 16.04
C SER A 130 19.43 0.35 15.31
N TYR A 131 19.35 0.20 13.99
CA TYR A 131 18.34 0.92 13.20
C TYR A 131 16.92 0.47 13.57
N GLY A 132 16.68 -0.84 13.62
CA GLY A 132 15.41 -1.42 14.06
C GLY A 132 15.07 -1.05 15.50
N ALA A 133 16.06 -1.00 16.39
CA ALA A 133 15.86 -0.52 17.76
C ALA A 133 15.45 0.96 17.79
N SER A 134 16.10 1.81 17.00
CA SER A 134 15.78 3.24 16.93
C SER A 134 14.35 3.48 16.42
N LEU A 135 13.91 2.73 15.41
CA LEU A 135 12.54 2.82 14.87
C LEU A 135 11.46 2.48 15.91
N GLN A 136 11.82 1.66 16.90
CA GLN A 136 10.92 1.26 17.97
C GLN A 136 11.12 2.05 19.26
N GLY A 137 11.94 3.09 19.23
CA GLY A 137 12.25 3.88 20.42
C GLY A 137 12.99 3.08 21.48
N LEU A 138 13.88 2.17 21.09
CA LEU A 138 14.72 1.35 21.96
C LEU A 138 16.20 1.77 21.85
N ARG A 139 16.95 1.61 22.94
CA ARG A 139 18.39 1.86 23.02
C ARG A 139 19.11 0.82 23.88
N ASP A 140 20.35 0.53 23.53
CA ASP A 140 21.23 -0.33 24.30
C ASP A 140 21.70 0.38 25.58
N THR A 141 21.67 -0.35 26.70
CA THR A 141 22.03 0.14 28.03
C THR A 141 22.83 -0.93 28.77
N ASP A 142 23.74 -0.52 29.66
CA ASP A 142 24.49 -1.50 30.47
C ASP A 142 23.62 -1.98 31.65
N ALA A 143 23.37 -3.29 31.72
CA ALA A 143 22.58 -3.92 32.78
C ALA A 143 23.38 -4.19 34.07
N ARG A 144 24.68 -3.83 34.12
CA ARG A 144 25.51 -3.92 35.33
C ARG A 144 25.28 -2.79 36.32
N ALA A 145 24.77 -1.65 35.86
CA ALA A 145 24.46 -0.53 36.74
C ALA A 145 23.42 -0.98 37.79
N THR A 146 23.75 -0.78 39.06
CA THR A 146 22.92 -1.22 40.18
C THR A 146 22.49 0.00 41.00
N GLY A 147 21.21 0.07 41.36
CA GLY A 147 20.68 1.16 42.19
C GLY A 147 20.19 2.36 41.37
N PRO A 148 20.32 3.61 41.86
CA PRO A 148 19.75 4.80 41.21
C PRO A 148 20.35 5.08 39.82
N GLU A 149 21.54 4.56 39.54
CA GLU A 149 22.17 4.65 38.21
C GLU A 149 21.44 3.79 37.17
N ALA A 150 20.82 2.68 37.56
CA ALA A 150 20.00 1.85 36.65
C ALA A 150 18.78 2.62 36.11
N LEU A 151 18.23 3.56 36.90
CA LEU A 151 17.13 4.44 36.49
C LEU A 151 17.59 5.46 35.43
N SER A 152 18.83 5.91 35.57
CA SER A 152 19.49 6.82 34.64
C SER A 152 19.86 6.13 33.32
N ARG A 153 19.79 4.78 33.25
CA ARG A 153 20.00 3.97 32.04
C ARG A 153 21.29 4.37 31.32
N PRO A 154 22.45 4.02 31.90
CA PRO A 154 23.73 4.50 31.41
C PRO A 154 24.02 3.90 30.03
N PRO A 155 24.69 4.68 29.15
CA PRO A 155 25.12 4.17 27.85
C PRO A 155 26.12 3.02 28.02
N PRO A 156 26.18 2.10 27.06
CA PRO A 156 27.11 0.97 27.12
C PRO A 156 28.57 1.44 27.05
N GLN A 157 29.43 0.74 27.78
CA GLN A 157 30.86 1.01 27.80
C GLN A 157 31.49 0.76 26.43
N ARG A 158 32.56 1.50 26.10
CA ARG A 158 33.23 1.42 24.79
C ARG A 158 33.70 0.00 24.47
N TRP A 159 34.22 -0.73 25.45
CA TRP A 159 34.64 -2.13 25.23
C TRP A 159 33.46 -3.07 24.96
N GLN A 160 32.29 -2.84 25.58
CA GLN A 160 31.09 -3.64 25.30
C GLN A 160 30.67 -3.46 23.84
N LYS A 161 30.67 -2.21 23.36
CA LYS A 161 30.39 -1.90 21.96
C LYS A 161 31.41 -2.57 21.05
N SER A 162 32.71 -2.39 21.33
CA SER A 162 33.76 -3.01 20.52
C SER A 162 33.62 -4.54 20.46
N LEU A 163 33.41 -5.20 21.60
CA LEU A 163 33.28 -6.66 21.65
C LEU A 163 31.99 -7.13 20.98
N TYR A 164 30.88 -6.42 21.17
CA TYR A 164 29.62 -6.69 20.47
C TYR A 164 29.81 -6.57 18.96
N GLY A 165 30.42 -5.48 18.47
CA GLY A 165 30.70 -5.28 17.05
C GLY A 165 31.65 -6.34 16.48
N VAL A 166 32.75 -6.65 17.17
CA VAL A 166 33.70 -7.67 16.73
C VAL A 166 33.04 -9.04 16.61
N ILE A 167 32.22 -9.44 17.59
CA ILE A 167 31.55 -10.74 17.56
C ILE A 167 30.43 -10.77 16.51
N THR A 168 29.62 -9.72 16.41
CA THR A 168 28.46 -9.70 15.49
C THR A 168 28.84 -9.48 14.02
N VAL A 169 29.80 -8.60 13.77
CA VAL A 169 30.29 -8.26 12.42
C VAL A 169 31.38 -9.25 12.00
N GLY A 170 32.46 -9.34 12.78
CA GLY A 170 33.61 -10.19 12.47
C GLY A 170 33.34 -11.67 12.72
N GLY A 171 32.69 -12.01 13.83
CA GLY A 171 32.40 -13.40 14.18
C GLY A 171 31.51 -14.11 13.16
N ARG A 172 30.48 -13.42 12.63
CA ARG A 172 29.64 -13.99 11.54
C ARG A 172 30.43 -14.20 10.25
N TYR A 173 31.28 -13.26 9.86
CA TYR A 173 32.13 -13.41 8.67
C TYR A 173 33.13 -14.57 8.82
N VAL A 174 33.81 -14.65 9.96
CA VAL A 174 34.77 -15.73 10.26
C VAL A 174 34.04 -17.08 10.28
N TRP A 175 32.83 -17.15 10.83
CA TRP A 175 32.05 -18.38 10.85
C TRP A 175 31.70 -18.88 9.45
N VAL A 176 31.21 -17.99 8.57
CA VAL A 176 30.90 -18.34 7.17
C VAL A 176 32.16 -18.83 6.44
N LYS A 177 33.28 -18.09 6.52
CA LYS A 177 34.54 -18.52 5.89
C LYS A 177 35.08 -19.83 6.46
N TRP A 178 34.90 -20.06 7.76
CA TRP A 178 35.28 -21.31 8.41
C TRP A 178 34.43 -22.49 7.93
N GLU A 179 33.12 -22.30 7.79
CA GLU A 179 32.20 -23.30 7.26
C GLU A 179 32.50 -23.63 5.79
N ASP A 180 32.68 -22.61 4.94
CA ASP A 180 33.09 -22.78 3.54
C ASP A 180 34.41 -23.54 3.43
N TRP A 181 35.40 -23.19 4.26
CA TRP A 181 36.69 -23.88 4.29
C TRP A 181 36.54 -25.34 4.70
N LEU A 182 35.71 -25.62 5.70
CA LEU A 182 35.45 -26.98 6.18
C LEU A 182 34.75 -27.82 5.11
N VAL A 183 33.70 -27.28 4.48
CA VAL A 183 32.95 -27.94 3.40
C VAL A 183 33.86 -28.22 2.20
N ASN A 184 34.68 -27.26 1.77
CA ASN A 184 35.59 -27.44 0.65
C ASN A 184 36.66 -28.53 0.93
N ARG A 185 37.02 -28.73 2.21
CA ARG A 185 38.01 -29.75 2.61
C ARG A 185 37.39 -31.13 2.84
N GLU A 186 36.09 -31.20 3.13
CA GLU A 186 35.34 -32.46 3.31
C GLU A 186 34.71 -32.97 2.00
N GLY A 187 34.37 -32.07 1.07
CA GLY A 187 33.70 -32.41 -0.20
C GLY A 187 34.60 -32.98 -1.30
N GLY A 188 35.87 -33.26 -1.01
CA GLY A 188 36.80 -33.87 -1.98
C GLY A 188 36.56 -35.38 -2.18
N TYR A 189 37.06 -35.93 -3.29
CA TYR A 189 37.02 -37.37 -3.57
C TYR A 189 38.00 -38.20 -2.71
N GLU A 190 38.95 -37.55 -2.02
CA GLU A 190 39.89 -38.17 -1.10
C GLU A 190 39.33 -38.18 0.34
N GLU A 191 39.65 -39.23 1.11
CA GLU A 191 39.22 -39.31 2.50
C GLU A 191 39.77 -38.11 3.31
N PRO A 192 38.90 -37.35 4.01
CA PRO A 192 39.33 -36.17 4.73
C PRO A 192 40.28 -36.55 5.87
N SER A 193 41.34 -35.74 6.05
CA SER A 193 42.34 -35.96 7.10
C SER A 193 41.70 -36.07 8.49
N ALA A 194 42.32 -36.84 9.39
CA ALA A 194 41.80 -37.06 10.75
C ALA A 194 41.62 -35.76 11.55
N ALA A 195 42.40 -34.72 11.26
CA ALA A 195 42.29 -33.40 11.87
C ALA A 195 41.01 -32.66 11.41
N VAL A 196 40.72 -32.65 10.11
CA VAL A 196 39.52 -32.01 9.53
C VAL A 196 38.26 -32.65 10.10
N ARG A 197 38.21 -33.99 10.19
CA ARG A 197 37.10 -34.71 10.83
C ARG A 197 36.89 -34.33 12.30
N ARG A 198 37.97 -34.06 13.05
CA ARG A 198 37.86 -33.59 14.44
C ARG A 198 37.35 -32.15 14.50
N LEU A 199 37.82 -31.28 13.61
CA LEU A 199 37.37 -29.89 13.51
C LEU A 199 35.89 -29.80 13.14
N SER A 200 35.42 -30.66 12.22
CA SER A 200 34.01 -30.75 11.84
C SER A 200 33.11 -31.25 12.96
N ARG A 201 33.54 -32.26 13.71
CA ARG A 201 32.83 -32.68 14.93
C ARG A 201 32.80 -31.57 15.98
N LEU A 202 33.90 -30.84 16.14
CA LEU A 202 33.97 -29.72 17.08
C LEU A 202 33.07 -28.57 16.65
N SER A 203 33.06 -28.18 15.37
CA SER A 203 32.17 -27.14 14.87
C SER A 203 30.69 -27.55 14.99
N GLY A 204 30.37 -28.81 14.69
CA GLY A 204 29.02 -29.37 14.90
C GLY A 204 28.62 -29.38 16.39
N PHE A 205 29.52 -29.78 17.28
CA PHE A 205 29.27 -29.73 18.73
C PHE A 205 29.09 -28.29 19.25
N LEU A 206 29.92 -27.35 18.79
CA LEU A 206 29.80 -25.94 19.14
C LEU A 206 28.49 -25.34 18.61
N GLY A 207 28.12 -25.65 17.37
CA GLY A 207 26.87 -25.19 16.75
C GLY A 207 25.64 -25.72 17.48
N THR A 208 25.58 -27.02 17.75
CA THR A 208 24.47 -27.64 18.52
C THR A 208 24.39 -27.09 19.95
N THR A 209 25.52 -26.96 20.64
CA THR A 209 25.58 -26.37 21.99
C THR A 209 25.13 -24.91 21.97
N HIS A 210 25.56 -24.12 20.97
CA HIS A 210 25.12 -22.75 20.79
C HIS A 210 23.60 -22.67 20.56
N SER A 211 23.03 -23.51 19.70
CA SER A 211 21.58 -23.54 19.44
C SER A 211 20.76 -23.91 20.68
N ILE A 212 21.21 -24.91 21.45
CA ILE A 212 20.55 -25.28 22.72
C ILE A 212 20.63 -24.13 23.73
N ALA A 213 21.81 -23.51 23.87
CA ALA A 213 21.99 -22.36 24.74
C ALA A 213 21.14 -21.17 24.29
N ALA A 214 21.05 -20.91 22.99
CA ALA A 214 20.29 -19.81 22.41
C ALA A 214 18.80 -20.02 22.62
N PHE A 215 18.31 -21.23 22.39
CA PHE A 215 16.92 -21.60 22.66
C PHE A 215 16.56 -21.46 24.14
N ALA A 216 17.38 -22.01 25.05
CA ALA A 216 17.17 -21.83 26.49
C ALA A 216 17.23 -20.35 26.90
N SER A 217 18.13 -19.57 26.29
CA SER A 217 18.23 -18.14 26.50
C SER A 217 16.98 -17.41 26.04
N PHE A 218 16.45 -17.77 24.88
CA PHE A 218 15.24 -17.22 24.30
C PHE A 218 14.00 -17.56 25.13
N LEU A 219 13.87 -18.77 25.68
CA LEU A 219 12.79 -19.11 26.61
C LEU A 219 12.81 -18.24 27.88
N VAL A 220 13.99 -18.04 28.45
CA VAL A 220 14.17 -17.13 29.60
C VAL A 220 13.87 -15.67 29.21
N PHE A 221 14.15 -15.29 27.97
CA PHE A 221 13.77 -13.99 27.41
C PHE A 221 12.24 -13.86 27.26
N LEU A 222 11.54 -14.87 26.76
CA LEU A 222 10.08 -14.87 26.66
C LEU A 222 9.41 -14.70 28.03
N TYR A 223 10.04 -15.19 29.10
CA TYR A 223 9.53 -15.02 30.46
C TYR A 223 9.83 -13.64 31.07
N ASN A 224 11.04 -13.09 30.88
CA ASN A 224 11.51 -11.87 31.56
C ASN A 224 11.60 -10.62 30.66
N GLY A 225 11.98 -10.79 29.39
CA GLY A 225 12.14 -9.70 28.41
C GLY A 225 13.40 -8.86 28.55
N LYS A 226 14.47 -9.41 29.15
CA LYS A 226 15.70 -8.65 29.48
C LYS A 226 16.82 -8.74 28.44
N TYR A 227 17.13 -9.94 27.95
CA TYR A 227 18.23 -10.21 27.01
C TYR A 227 17.71 -11.00 25.83
N ARG A 228 17.66 -10.43 24.63
CA ARG A 228 17.16 -11.09 23.42
C ARG A 228 18.12 -12.18 22.92
N THR A 229 19.42 -11.88 22.84
CA THR A 229 20.44 -12.83 22.37
C THR A 229 21.34 -13.35 23.49
N LEU A 230 22.07 -14.44 23.21
CA LEU A 230 23.14 -14.92 24.07
C LEU A 230 24.26 -13.90 24.26
N LEU A 231 24.59 -13.15 23.20
CA LEU A 231 25.63 -12.11 23.25
C LEU A 231 25.23 -10.99 24.19
N ASP A 232 23.97 -10.57 24.15
CA ASP A 232 23.44 -9.56 25.07
C ASP A 232 23.53 -10.04 26.52
N ARG A 233 23.26 -11.33 26.76
CA ARG A 233 23.39 -11.94 28.10
C ARG A 233 24.83 -12.00 28.58
N LEU A 234 25.78 -12.36 27.70
CA LEU A 234 27.21 -12.45 28.03
C LEU A 234 27.79 -11.06 28.31
N LEU A 235 27.46 -10.07 27.47
CA LEU A 235 27.93 -8.70 27.60
C LEU A 235 27.13 -7.87 28.61
N ARG A 236 26.00 -8.40 29.07
CA ARG A 236 25.00 -7.73 29.91
C ARG A 236 24.49 -6.43 29.30
N LEU A 237 24.27 -6.45 27.99
CA LEU A 237 23.62 -5.37 27.25
C LEU A 237 22.10 -5.55 27.31
N ARG A 238 21.36 -4.50 27.64
CA ARG A 238 19.90 -4.52 27.70
C ARG A 238 19.35 -3.50 26.73
N LEU A 239 18.39 -3.95 25.92
CA LEU A 239 17.60 -3.08 25.05
C LEU A 239 16.44 -2.49 25.85
N ALA A 240 16.49 -1.18 26.11
CA ALA A 240 15.54 -0.47 26.96
C ALA A 240 14.90 0.69 26.19
N PRO A 241 13.64 1.06 26.50
CA PRO A 241 13.01 2.19 25.83
C PRO A 241 13.76 3.50 26.09
N THR A 242 13.91 4.30 25.04
CA THR A 242 14.60 5.60 25.02
C THR A 242 13.88 6.59 25.94
N THR A 243 12.56 6.61 25.90
CA THR A 243 11.71 7.43 26.76
C THR A 243 10.82 6.55 27.63
N SER A 244 10.46 7.01 28.82
CA SER A 244 9.52 6.32 29.71
C SER A 244 8.05 6.58 29.36
N GLN A 245 7.78 7.32 28.26
CA GLN A 245 6.44 7.77 27.87
C GLN A 245 5.95 7.18 26.54
N VAL A 246 6.60 6.14 26.03
CA VAL A 246 6.04 5.44 24.86
C VAL A 246 4.88 4.54 25.31
N SER A 247 3.72 5.14 25.52
CA SER A 247 2.48 4.43 25.20
C SER A 247 2.63 4.02 23.75
N ARG A 248 2.63 2.71 23.49
CA ARG A 248 2.66 2.11 22.15
C ARG A 248 1.75 2.92 21.23
N GLU A 249 2.33 3.78 20.41
CA GLU A 249 1.67 4.32 19.25
C GLU A 249 1.49 3.09 18.35
N VAL A 250 0.29 2.48 18.41
CA VAL A 250 -0.10 1.50 17.41
C VAL A 250 -0.05 2.28 16.11
N SER A 251 0.86 1.93 15.21
CA SER A 251 1.01 2.61 13.93
C SER A 251 -0.27 2.42 13.12
N PHE A 252 -1.21 3.34 13.29
CA PHE A 252 -2.46 3.38 12.54
C PHE A 252 -2.24 3.77 11.07
N GLU A 253 -1.00 3.98 10.63
CA GLU A 253 -0.71 4.38 9.26
C GLU A 253 -1.28 3.39 8.23
N TYR A 254 -1.13 2.09 8.45
CA TYR A 254 -1.67 1.09 7.53
C TYR A 254 -3.20 1.04 7.57
N LEU A 255 -3.80 1.12 8.76
CA LEU A 255 -5.25 1.19 8.95
C LEU A 255 -5.84 2.46 8.33
N ASN A 256 -5.17 3.60 8.52
CA ASN A 256 -5.56 4.90 7.98
C ASN A 256 -5.42 4.92 6.46
N ARG A 257 -4.36 4.34 5.89
CA ARG A 257 -4.22 4.17 4.43
C ARG A 257 -5.36 3.32 3.89
N GLN A 258 -5.70 2.20 4.53
CA GLN A 258 -6.81 1.35 4.10
C GLN A 258 -8.16 2.05 4.20
N LEU A 259 -8.42 2.77 5.29
CA LEU A 259 -9.66 3.53 5.49
C LEU A 259 -9.79 4.62 4.42
N VAL A 260 -8.71 5.35 4.13
CA VAL A 260 -8.68 6.36 3.08
C VAL A 260 -8.94 5.74 1.71
N TRP A 261 -8.27 4.64 1.36
CA TRP A 261 -8.47 3.98 0.07
C TRP A 261 -9.88 3.43 -0.09
N HIS A 262 -10.43 2.80 0.96
CA HIS A 262 -11.79 2.29 0.95
C HIS A 262 -12.81 3.43 0.78
N ALA A 263 -12.71 4.49 1.59
CA ALA A 263 -13.58 5.66 1.50
C ALA A 263 -13.45 6.38 0.14
N PHE A 264 -12.25 6.45 -0.42
CA PHE A 264 -12.02 7.01 -1.75
C PHE A 264 -12.68 6.17 -2.85
N THR A 265 -12.59 4.83 -2.79
CA THR A 265 -13.26 3.97 -3.77
C THR A 265 -14.78 4.02 -3.66
N GLU A 266 -15.32 4.10 -2.43
CA GLU A 266 -16.75 4.25 -2.19
C GLU A 266 -17.27 5.59 -2.74
N PHE A 267 -16.54 6.67 -2.48
CA PHE A 267 -16.81 7.98 -3.06
C PHE A 267 -16.73 7.98 -4.60
N LEU A 268 -15.73 7.30 -5.18
CA LEU A 268 -15.58 7.20 -6.63
C LEU A 268 -16.73 6.39 -7.26
N LEU A 269 -17.22 5.34 -6.59
CA LEU A 269 -18.38 4.58 -7.05
C LEU A 269 -19.67 5.41 -7.02
N PHE A 270 -19.80 6.38 -6.12
CA PHE A 270 -20.91 7.34 -6.15
C PHE A 270 -20.76 8.39 -7.26
N LEU A 271 -19.53 8.81 -7.58
CA LEU A 271 -19.28 9.77 -8.66
C LEU A 271 -19.36 9.15 -10.06
N LEU A 272 -18.95 7.89 -10.23
CA LEU A 272 -18.87 7.23 -11.53
C LEU A 272 -20.21 7.22 -12.31
N PRO A 273 -21.37 6.99 -11.69
CA PRO A 273 -22.68 7.11 -12.34
C PRO A 273 -23.06 8.56 -12.70
N LEU A 274 -22.61 9.55 -11.93
CA LEU A 274 -22.91 10.97 -12.16
C LEU A 274 -22.05 11.55 -13.30
N VAL A 275 -20.84 11.02 -13.45
CA VAL A 275 -19.91 11.37 -14.51
C VAL A 275 -20.24 10.52 -15.74
N GLY A 276 -21.24 10.96 -16.51
CA GLY A 276 -21.68 10.26 -17.72
C GLY A 276 -20.50 9.83 -18.60
N ILE A 277 -20.22 8.52 -18.62
CA ILE A 277 -19.07 7.89 -19.31
C ILE A 277 -19.03 8.30 -20.79
N SER A 278 -20.19 8.56 -21.39
CA SER A 278 -20.34 9.04 -22.77
C SER A 278 -19.78 10.46 -22.97
N ARG A 279 -19.98 11.39 -22.02
CA ARG A 279 -19.46 12.77 -22.11
C ARG A 279 -17.95 12.81 -21.88
N TRP A 280 -17.45 12.03 -20.92
CA TRP A 280 -16.00 11.91 -20.69
C TRP A 280 -15.27 11.24 -21.84
N ARG A 281 -15.83 10.16 -22.41
CA ARG A 281 -15.29 9.53 -23.64
C ARG A 281 -15.27 10.50 -24.82
N ARG A 282 -16.29 11.34 -24.99
CA ARG A 282 -16.32 12.43 -25.99
C ARG A 282 -15.22 13.47 -25.74
N TRP A 283 -15.03 13.91 -24.49
CA TRP A 283 -13.98 14.87 -24.14
C TRP A 283 -12.57 14.29 -24.29
N LEU A 284 -12.32 13.08 -23.80
CA LEU A 284 -11.05 12.37 -23.94
C LEU A 284 -10.71 12.09 -25.40
N SER A 285 -11.66 11.69 -26.24
CA SER A 285 -11.42 11.50 -27.68
C SER A 285 -11.16 12.82 -28.41
N ARG A 286 -11.82 13.92 -28.03
CA ARG A 286 -11.51 15.28 -28.53
C ARG A 286 -10.11 15.74 -28.09
N ALA A 287 -9.74 15.51 -26.83
CA ALA A 287 -8.42 15.84 -26.30
C ALA A 287 -7.32 15.00 -26.98
N TRP A 288 -7.56 13.70 -27.17
CA TRP A 288 -6.65 12.78 -27.86
C TRP A 288 -6.49 13.11 -29.34
N ARG A 289 -7.56 13.51 -30.05
CA ARG A 289 -7.47 14.00 -31.42
C ARG A 289 -6.67 15.31 -31.52
N LYS A 290 -6.88 16.24 -30.58
CA LYS A 290 -6.09 17.48 -30.51
C LYS A 290 -4.61 17.19 -30.25
N THR A 291 -4.26 16.31 -29.32
CA THR A 291 -2.86 15.93 -29.09
C THR A 291 -2.28 15.16 -30.26
N LYS A 292 -3.02 14.25 -30.90
CA LYS A 292 -2.57 13.54 -32.11
C LYS A 292 -2.31 14.49 -33.27
N ASN A 293 -3.16 15.51 -33.49
CA ASN A 293 -2.95 16.53 -34.52
C ASN A 293 -1.77 17.45 -34.20
N LEU A 294 -1.52 17.73 -32.91
CA LEU A 294 -0.38 18.53 -32.47
C LEU A 294 0.94 17.74 -32.51
N LEU A 295 0.88 16.42 -32.33
CA LEU A 295 1.98 15.47 -32.54
C LEU A 295 2.23 15.17 -34.03
N SER A 296 1.20 15.16 -34.89
CA SER A 296 1.38 15.01 -36.35
C SER A 296 1.91 16.29 -36.99
N PHE A 297 1.55 17.48 -36.47
CA PHE A 297 2.14 18.76 -36.90
C PHE A 297 3.66 18.84 -36.63
N ARG A 298 4.19 18.08 -35.66
CA ARG A 298 5.65 17.94 -35.45
C ARG A 298 6.31 16.89 -36.33
N ARG A 299 5.56 16.16 -37.17
CA ARG A 299 6.09 15.11 -38.07
C ARG A 299 6.01 15.45 -39.56
N SER A 300 5.46 16.60 -39.94
CA SER A 300 5.47 17.08 -41.32
C SER A 300 6.41 18.28 -41.49
N THR A 301 7.69 17.97 -41.67
CA THR A 301 8.62 18.84 -42.40
C THR A 301 9.26 17.96 -43.46
N ASP A 302 8.55 17.70 -44.55
CA ASP A 302 9.16 17.80 -45.88
C ASP A 302 8.12 17.75 -47.02
N ILE A 303 8.42 18.59 -48.01
CA ILE A 303 8.05 18.55 -49.43
C ILE A 303 6.63 18.99 -49.84
N SER A 304 6.66 20.08 -50.62
CA SER A 304 5.68 20.63 -51.56
C SER A 304 4.99 19.59 -52.42
N ASP A 305 3.70 19.81 -52.70
CA ASP A 305 3.26 20.04 -54.08
C ASP A 305 1.83 20.61 -54.08
N GLU A 306 1.67 21.67 -54.87
CA GLU A 306 0.37 22.15 -55.32
C GLU A 306 -0.24 21.07 -56.20
N ASP A 307 -1.32 20.46 -55.72
CA ASP A 307 -2.47 20.14 -56.54
C ASP A 307 -3.63 19.86 -55.59
N ASN A 308 -4.80 20.34 -55.96
CA ASN A 308 -6.04 20.16 -55.22
C ASN A 308 -6.76 18.90 -55.74
N PRO A 309 -6.59 17.71 -55.13
CA PRO A 309 -7.60 16.69 -55.21
C PRO A 309 -8.50 16.85 -53.99
N LYS A 310 -9.83 16.88 -54.22
CA LYS A 310 -10.82 16.65 -53.17
C LYS A 310 -10.33 15.49 -52.29
N THR A 311 -10.08 15.75 -51.01
CA THR A 311 -9.65 14.75 -50.04
C THR A 311 -10.69 13.64 -50.00
N GLY A 312 -10.46 12.57 -50.75
CA GLY A 312 -11.34 11.40 -50.74
C GLY A 312 -11.38 10.83 -49.33
N GLY A 313 -12.57 10.49 -48.85
CA GLY A 313 -12.72 9.78 -47.59
C GLY A 313 -12.05 8.41 -47.67
N ASP A 314 -11.74 7.81 -46.52
CA ASP A 314 -11.01 6.55 -46.40
C ASP A 314 -11.62 5.40 -47.24
N LEU A 315 -12.91 5.47 -47.58
CA LEU A 315 -13.66 4.49 -48.34
C LEU A 315 -14.20 5.03 -49.69
N GLY A 316 -13.57 6.08 -50.23
CA GLY A 316 -13.93 6.68 -51.53
C GLY A 316 -13.70 5.78 -52.75
N PHE A 317 -12.92 4.69 -52.60
CA PHE A 317 -12.68 3.73 -53.69
C PHE A 317 -13.84 2.76 -53.94
N LEU A 318 -14.84 2.72 -53.04
CA LEU A 318 -15.95 1.78 -53.15
C LEU A 318 -16.94 2.22 -54.24
N PRO A 319 -17.42 1.28 -55.08
CA PRO A 319 -18.52 1.55 -56.00
C PRO A 319 -19.76 2.14 -55.30
N GLU A 320 -20.52 2.97 -56.01
CA GLU A 320 -21.74 3.60 -55.50
C GLU A 320 -22.81 2.58 -55.07
N ARG A 321 -22.83 1.40 -55.72
CA ARG A 321 -23.72 0.29 -55.36
C ARG A 321 -23.47 -0.32 -53.98
N THR A 322 -22.30 -0.10 -53.37
CA THR A 322 -21.89 -0.75 -52.12
C THR A 322 -21.89 0.25 -50.98
N CYS A 323 -22.70 0.05 -49.95
CA CYS A 323 -22.78 0.94 -48.79
C CYS A 323 -21.48 0.89 -47.97
N ALA A 324 -20.77 2.02 -47.87
CA ALA A 324 -19.50 2.06 -47.14
C ALA A 324 -19.64 1.82 -45.63
N ILE A 325 -20.81 2.09 -45.03
CA ILE A 325 -21.08 1.78 -43.62
C ILE A 325 -21.25 0.25 -43.45
N CYS A 326 -22.11 -0.39 -44.25
CA CYS A 326 -22.27 -1.85 -44.23
C CYS A 326 -20.96 -2.58 -44.51
N TYR A 327 -20.16 -2.05 -45.43
CA TYR A 327 -18.82 -2.57 -45.71
C TYR A 327 -17.88 -2.44 -44.50
N THR A 328 -17.90 -1.30 -43.80
CA THR A 328 -17.08 -1.11 -42.59
C THR A 328 -17.52 -2.05 -41.46
N ASP A 329 -18.82 -2.21 -41.25
CA ASP A 329 -19.35 -3.06 -40.19
C ASP A 329 -19.05 -4.55 -40.44
N GLN A 330 -18.96 -4.96 -41.71
CA GLN A 330 -18.54 -6.32 -42.10
C GLN A 330 -17.01 -6.47 -42.20
N ASN A 331 -16.26 -5.38 -42.21
CA ASN A 331 -14.81 -5.36 -42.34
C ASN A 331 -14.19 -4.34 -41.36
N PRO A 332 -14.28 -4.58 -40.04
CA PRO A 332 -13.86 -3.63 -39.00
C PRO A 332 -12.34 -3.32 -39.00
N THR A 333 -11.55 -4.09 -39.74
CA THR A 333 -10.12 -3.87 -39.98
C THR A 333 -9.83 -2.76 -41.00
N ALA A 334 -10.79 -2.35 -41.84
CA ALA A 334 -10.56 -1.41 -42.94
C ALA A 334 -10.40 0.07 -42.50
N THR A 335 -10.92 0.46 -41.33
CA THR A 335 -10.88 1.86 -40.84
C THR A 335 -9.93 2.08 -39.65
N GLY A 336 -8.98 1.17 -39.40
CA GLY A 336 -7.89 1.39 -38.44
C GLY A 336 -8.32 1.59 -36.98
N ALA A 337 -9.58 1.33 -36.62
CA ALA A 337 -10.05 1.30 -35.24
C ALA A 337 -9.65 -0.03 -34.60
N GLY A 338 -8.36 -0.14 -34.27
CA GLY A 338 -7.79 -1.29 -33.58
C GLY A 338 -8.48 -1.57 -32.25
N THR A 339 -9.26 -2.63 -32.22
CA THR A 339 -9.57 -3.37 -31.00
C THR A 339 -9.25 -4.83 -31.28
N GLU A 340 -8.43 -5.44 -30.44
CA GLU A 340 -7.97 -6.84 -30.59
C GLU A 340 -9.15 -7.83 -30.55
N GLN A 341 -10.30 -7.41 -30.01
CA GLN A 341 -11.57 -8.14 -30.06
C GLN A 341 -12.16 -8.27 -31.48
N ALA A 342 -11.86 -7.35 -32.41
CA ALA A 342 -12.41 -7.36 -33.77
C ALA A 342 -11.81 -8.47 -34.64
N LEU A 343 -10.51 -8.77 -34.45
CA LEU A 343 -9.80 -9.84 -35.16
C LEU A 343 -10.42 -11.22 -34.89
N ALA A 344 -10.91 -11.44 -33.67
CA ALA A 344 -11.56 -12.70 -33.29
C ALA A 344 -12.98 -12.83 -33.89
N ALA A 345 -13.71 -11.73 -34.04
CA ALA A 345 -15.05 -11.75 -34.64
C ALA A 345 -15.02 -12.02 -36.15
N SER A 346 -14.05 -11.44 -36.87
CA SER A 346 -13.87 -11.66 -38.32
C SER A 346 -13.43 -13.09 -38.69
N ALA A 347 -12.90 -13.86 -37.74
CA ALA A 347 -12.53 -15.27 -37.97
C ALA A 347 -13.73 -16.23 -37.86
N MET A 348 -14.84 -15.82 -37.22
CA MET A 348 -16.02 -16.67 -37.01
C MET A 348 -17.15 -16.43 -38.01
N LEU A 349 -17.18 -15.27 -38.70
CA LEU A 349 -18.03 -15.06 -39.86
C LEU A 349 -17.19 -15.22 -41.14
N GLY A 350 -17.17 -16.44 -41.68
CA GLY A 350 -16.41 -16.84 -42.87
C GLY A 350 -16.86 -16.21 -44.20
N SER A 351 -17.01 -14.89 -44.25
CA SER A 351 -17.14 -14.13 -45.49
C SER A 351 -16.74 -12.69 -45.23
N GLY A 352 -15.46 -12.37 -45.41
CA GLY A 352 -15.04 -10.97 -45.56
C GLY A 352 -15.83 -10.37 -46.72
N GLY A 353 -16.58 -9.30 -46.46
CA GLY A 353 -17.48 -8.68 -47.44
C GLY A 353 -16.72 -8.31 -48.72
N VAL A 354 -16.90 -9.13 -49.77
CA VAL A 354 -16.37 -8.82 -51.10
C VAL A 354 -17.18 -7.66 -51.64
N VAL A 355 -16.51 -6.66 -52.21
CA VAL A 355 -17.17 -5.54 -52.90
C VAL A 355 -18.15 -6.09 -53.94
N GLY A 356 -19.45 -5.78 -53.78
CA GLY A 356 -20.54 -6.34 -54.62
C GLY A 356 -21.20 -7.61 -54.07
N SER A 357 -21.06 -7.89 -52.77
CA SER A 357 -21.85 -8.92 -52.08
C SER A 357 -23.23 -8.37 -51.72
N ALA A 358 -24.27 -9.21 -51.83
CA ALA A 358 -25.65 -8.84 -51.47
C ALA A 358 -25.83 -8.32 -50.03
N GLN A 359 -24.86 -8.60 -49.14
CA GLN A 359 -24.85 -8.13 -47.76
C GLN A 359 -24.29 -6.70 -47.59
N THR A 360 -23.52 -6.19 -48.55
CA THR A 360 -22.91 -4.85 -48.52
C THR A 360 -23.53 -3.88 -49.52
N ASP A 361 -24.35 -4.37 -50.44
CA ASP A 361 -25.01 -3.55 -51.44
C ASP A 361 -26.07 -2.65 -50.80
N VAL A 362 -26.25 -1.46 -51.39
CA VAL A 362 -27.16 -0.44 -50.85
C VAL A 362 -28.59 -0.96 -50.91
N THR A 363 -29.21 -1.06 -49.74
CA THR A 363 -30.64 -1.37 -49.58
C THR A 363 -31.36 -0.07 -49.21
N ASN A 364 -32.36 0.31 -50.02
CA ASN A 364 -33.10 1.57 -49.89
C ASN A 364 -32.16 2.81 -49.93
N PRO A 365 -31.78 3.29 -51.13
CA PRO A 365 -30.73 4.28 -51.31
C PRO A 365 -31.16 5.68 -50.85
N TYR A 366 -30.33 6.29 -49.99
CA TYR A 366 -30.45 7.67 -49.54
C TYR A 366 -29.12 8.38 -49.79
N GLU A 367 -29.21 9.66 -50.16
CA GLU A 367 -28.05 10.50 -50.39
C GLU A 367 -27.85 11.51 -49.25
N CYS A 368 -26.58 11.73 -48.94
CA CYS A 368 -26.12 12.70 -47.96
C CYS A 368 -26.25 14.13 -48.49
N VAL A 369 -26.65 15.08 -47.65
CA VAL A 369 -26.59 16.51 -47.96
C VAL A 369 -25.44 17.13 -47.15
N PRO A 370 -24.45 17.81 -47.77
CA PRO A 370 -24.38 18.26 -49.18
C PRO A 370 -23.61 17.35 -50.15
N CYS A 371 -23.00 16.25 -49.70
CA CYS A 371 -22.00 15.51 -50.50
C CYS A 371 -22.55 14.52 -51.54
N GLU A 372 -23.86 14.33 -51.63
CA GLU A 372 -24.58 13.48 -52.60
C GLU A 372 -24.15 12.00 -52.60
N CYS A 373 -23.36 11.58 -51.62
CA CYS A 373 -22.90 10.21 -51.47
C CYS A 373 -24.04 9.28 -51.02
N VAL A 374 -24.17 8.12 -51.68
CA VAL A 374 -25.27 7.18 -51.46
C VAL A 374 -24.93 6.10 -50.42
N TYR A 375 -25.88 5.87 -49.51
CA TYR A 375 -25.85 4.87 -48.44
C TYR A 375 -27.23 4.20 -48.26
N CYS A 376 -27.29 3.13 -47.45
CA CYS A 376 -28.58 2.58 -46.99
C CYS A 376 -29.26 3.56 -46.03
N PHE A 377 -30.58 3.73 -46.17
CA PHE A 377 -31.39 4.57 -45.27
C PHE A 377 -31.09 4.36 -43.78
N VAL A 378 -31.16 3.11 -43.30
CA VAL A 378 -31.01 2.78 -41.88
C VAL A 378 -29.61 3.14 -41.38
N CYS A 379 -28.58 2.83 -42.17
CA CYS A 379 -27.19 3.11 -41.81
C CYS A 379 -26.91 4.61 -41.73
N LEU A 380 -27.44 5.39 -42.68
CA LEU A 380 -27.23 6.83 -42.71
C LEU A 380 -28.01 7.53 -41.58
N ALA A 381 -29.28 7.19 -41.40
CA ALA A 381 -30.13 7.76 -40.35
C ALA A 381 -29.58 7.49 -38.93
N GLN A 382 -29.15 6.25 -38.63
CA GLN A 382 -28.58 5.92 -37.31
C GLN A 382 -27.29 6.68 -37.02
N ARG A 383 -26.45 6.93 -38.04
CA ARG A 383 -25.20 7.68 -37.87
C ARG A 383 -25.46 9.18 -37.64
N ILE A 384 -26.46 9.75 -38.32
CA ILE A 384 -26.86 11.14 -38.14
C ILE A 384 -27.52 11.35 -36.76
N GLU A 385 -28.43 10.47 -36.34
CA GLU A 385 -29.08 10.53 -35.02
C GLU A 385 -28.09 10.33 -33.86
N GLY A 386 -27.11 9.43 -34.03
CA GLY A 386 -26.11 9.13 -33.01
C GLY A 386 -25.13 10.27 -32.69
N GLU A 387 -25.07 11.31 -33.54
CA GLU A 387 -24.14 12.45 -33.39
C GLU A 387 -24.81 13.74 -32.88
N GLU A 388 -26.08 13.67 -32.43
CA GLU A 388 -26.81 14.72 -31.67
C GLU A 388 -26.50 16.17 -32.13
N GLY A 389 -26.57 16.43 -33.44
CA GLY A 389 -26.48 17.78 -34.03
C GLY A 389 -25.08 18.26 -34.46
N GLU A 390 -24.01 17.48 -34.29
CA GLU A 390 -22.66 17.85 -34.79
C GLU A 390 -22.38 17.36 -36.23
N GLY A 391 -23.24 16.49 -36.79
CA GLY A 391 -23.19 16.02 -38.18
C GLY A 391 -22.11 14.95 -38.44
N TRP A 392 -22.50 13.87 -39.13
CA TRP A 392 -21.66 12.70 -39.37
C TRP A 392 -20.67 12.90 -40.52
N THR A 393 -19.39 12.59 -40.31
CA THR A 393 -18.38 12.67 -41.38
C THR A 393 -18.54 11.53 -42.38
N CYS A 394 -18.83 11.88 -43.64
CA CYS A 394 -19.02 10.94 -44.74
C CYS A 394 -17.77 10.11 -45.00
N LEU A 395 -17.89 8.78 -44.97
CA LEU A 395 -16.76 7.86 -45.19
C LEU A 395 -16.25 7.84 -46.65
N ARG A 396 -17.01 8.36 -47.62
CA ARG A 396 -16.63 8.39 -49.04
C ARG A 396 -15.87 9.66 -49.43
N CYS A 397 -16.28 10.82 -48.94
CA CYS A 397 -15.72 12.12 -49.33
C CYS A 397 -15.15 12.94 -48.16
N GLY A 398 -15.33 12.51 -46.91
CA GLY A 398 -14.85 13.21 -45.72
C GLY A 398 -15.69 14.43 -45.28
N GLU A 399 -16.76 14.77 -46.00
CA GLU A 399 -17.61 15.93 -45.70
C GLU A 399 -18.61 15.65 -44.57
N THR A 400 -18.95 16.65 -43.75
CA THR A 400 -19.89 16.53 -42.64
C THR A 400 -21.34 16.58 -43.12
N VAL A 401 -22.10 15.53 -42.82
CA VAL A 401 -23.48 15.30 -43.25
C VAL A 401 -24.42 15.54 -42.07
N GLY A 402 -25.26 16.57 -42.17
CA GLY A 402 -26.27 16.89 -41.16
C GLY A 402 -27.66 16.30 -41.49
N GLU A 403 -27.94 16.08 -42.77
CA GLU A 403 -29.26 15.66 -43.26
C GLU A 403 -29.10 14.61 -44.38
N CYS A 404 -30.13 13.79 -44.56
CA CYS A 404 -30.21 12.83 -45.66
C CYS A 404 -31.55 12.89 -46.37
N ARG A 405 -31.55 12.66 -47.69
CA ARG A 405 -32.78 12.62 -48.51
C ARG A 405 -32.84 11.34 -49.35
N PRO A 406 -34.04 10.89 -49.77
CA PRO A 406 -34.17 9.73 -50.65
C PRO A 406 -33.41 9.96 -51.95
N TRP A 407 -32.66 8.96 -52.43
CA TRP A 407 -31.90 9.08 -53.67
C TRP A 407 -32.85 9.05 -54.88
N ALA A 408 -32.84 10.11 -55.67
CA ALA A 408 -33.64 10.25 -56.88
C ALA A 408 -32.81 9.81 -58.10
N GLY A 409 -32.66 8.50 -58.34
CA GLY A 409 -32.00 7.99 -59.54
C GLY A 409 -32.75 8.34 -60.84
N ASP A 410 -32.14 8.05 -62.00
CA ASP A 410 -32.67 8.31 -63.36
C ASP A 410 -34.03 7.62 -63.62
N VAL A 411 -35.10 8.24 -63.16
CA VAL A 411 -36.42 8.12 -63.75
C VAL A 411 -36.61 9.39 -64.58
N CYS A 412 -36.49 9.28 -65.90
CA CYS A 412 -36.97 10.31 -66.81
C CYS A 412 -38.46 10.47 -66.57
N VAL A 413 -38.86 11.40 -65.71
CA VAL A 413 -40.23 11.90 -65.71
C VAL A 413 -40.34 12.74 -66.97
N GLU A 414 -40.83 12.13 -68.05
CA GLU A 414 -41.32 12.90 -69.18
C GLU A 414 -42.36 13.89 -68.65
N ARG A 415 -41.99 15.17 -68.71
CA ARG A 415 -42.90 16.29 -68.44
C ARG A 415 -43.91 16.33 -69.58
N GLY A 416 -44.94 15.51 -69.47
CA GLY A 416 -46.13 15.53 -70.32
C GLY A 416 -47.21 16.41 -69.68
N GLU A 417 -47.41 17.58 -70.27
CA GLU A 417 -48.47 18.53 -69.98
C GLU A 417 -49.85 17.92 -70.29
N GLY A 418 -50.83 18.15 -69.40
CA GLY A 418 -52.23 17.74 -69.61
C GLY A 418 -53.08 18.02 -68.38
N GLU A 419 -53.82 19.12 -68.43
CA GLU A 419 -54.78 19.57 -67.41
C GLU A 419 -55.86 18.53 -67.13
N GLY A 420 -56.21 18.36 -65.85
CA GLY A 420 -57.36 17.58 -65.39
C GLY A 420 -57.40 17.47 -63.86
N GLU A 421 -58.34 18.19 -63.25
CA GLU A 421 -58.61 18.21 -61.81
C GLU A 421 -58.70 16.80 -61.17
N GLY A 422 -58.08 16.61 -60.01
CA GLY A 422 -58.33 15.41 -59.20
C GLY A 422 -57.34 15.16 -58.06
N LYS A 423 -57.71 15.61 -56.86
CA LYS A 423 -57.29 15.17 -55.50
C LYS A 423 -56.22 14.06 -55.38
N GLY A 424 -55.20 14.32 -54.55
CA GLY A 424 -54.61 13.27 -53.70
C GLY A 424 -53.12 13.40 -53.39
N ALA A 425 -52.81 13.83 -52.18
CA ALA A 425 -51.72 13.42 -51.28
C ALA A 425 -50.30 13.14 -51.83
N GLY A 426 -49.32 13.86 -51.27
CA GLY A 426 -47.90 13.52 -51.34
C GLY A 426 -47.07 14.34 -50.37
N SER A 427 -47.20 14.05 -49.08
CA SER A 427 -46.36 14.59 -48.00
C SER A 427 -44.89 14.27 -48.27
N VAL A 428 -44.12 15.29 -48.64
CA VAL A 428 -42.65 15.26 -48.54
C VAL A 428 -42.32 15.24 -47.06
N LYS A 429 -41.97 14.07 -46.52
CA LYS A 429 -41.46 13.93 -45.16
C LYS A 429 -40.00 14.39 -45.14
N SER A 430 -39.79 15.67 -44.86
CA SER A 430 -38.54 16.15 -44.26
C SER A 430 -38.67 15.97 -42.75
N VAL A 431 -37.69 15.33 -42.13
CA VAL A 431 -37.67 15.09 -40.68
C VAL A 431 -36.67 16.07 -40.08
N GLY A 432 -37.16 17.25 -39.68
CA GLY A 432 -36.45 18.17 -38.80
C GLY A 432 -37.10 18.11 -37.43
N PHE A 433 -36.33 17.83 -36.38
CA PHE A 433 -36.83 17.87 -35.00
C PHE A 433 -36.50 19.22 -34.37
N ALA A 434 -37.56 19.98 -34.07
CA ALA A 434 -37.52 21.18 -33.24
C ALA A 434 -37.63 20.81 -31.75
N ASP A 435 -37.04 21.65 -30.90
CA ASP A 435 -36.94 21.52 -29.45
C ASP A 435 -38.06 22.34 -28.78
N GLU A 436 -38.91 21.73 -27.94
CA GLU A 436 -39.92 22.45 -27.15
C GLU A 436 -39.95 22.00 -25.68
N LYS A 437 -39.99 23.02 -24.82
CA LYS A 437 -40.03 23.01 -23.35
C LYS A 437 -41.47 23.02 -22.81
N GLU A 438 -41.53 22.59 -21.55
CA GLU A 438 -42.52 22.90 -20.48
C GLU A 438 -43.87 22.17 -20.44
N GLY A 439 -44.26 21.77 -19.23
CA GLY A 439 -45.57 21.22 -18.91
C GLY A 439 -45.69 20.64 -17.50
N GLN A 440 -46.00 21.51 -16.54
CA GLN A 440 -46.39 21.21 -15.16
C GLN A 440 -47.86 20.77 -15.12
N ASP A 441 -48.23 19.68 -14.41
CA ASP A 441 -49.51 19.64 -13.70
C ASP A 441 -49.61 18.56 -12.58
N ARG A 442 -50.61 18.78 -11.73
CA ARG A 442 -50.82 18.42 -10.31
C ARG A 442 -51.80 17.24 -10.15
N GLY A 443 -51.72 16.45 -9.08
CA GLY A 443 -52.80 15.51 -8.69
C GLY A 443 -52.47 14.50 -7.59
N GLU A 444 -53.39 14.31 -6.64
CA GLU A 444 -53.24 13.79 -5.27
C GLU A 444 -53.35 12.26 -5.06
N GLY A 445 -52.80 11.77 -3.94
CA GLY A 445 -53.52 10.85 -3.04
C GLY A 445 -52.99 9.41 -2.86
N LYS A 446 -52.31 9.11 -1.74
CA LYS A 446 -52.80 8.23 -0.64
C LYS A 446 -51.69 7.86 0.37
N GLU A 447 -52.09 8.02 1.62
CA GLU A 447 -51.49 7.65 2.91
C GLU A 447 -51.05 6.18 2.99
N MET A 448 -49.83 5.92 3.49
CA MET A 448 -49.32 4.59 3.81
C MET A 448 -48.83 4.57 5.27
N ARG A 449 -49.32 3.61 6.04
CA ARG A 449 -49.12 3.45 7.49
C ARG A 449 -47.70 2.98 7.80
N ASP A 450 -47.11 3.53 8.86
CA ASP A 450 -45.89 3.04 9.50
C ASP A 450 -46.15 1.67 10.14
N VAL A 451 -45.23 0.73 9.88
CA VAL A 451 -45.16 -0.59 10.51
C VAL A 451 -43.91 -0.61 11.38
N ASP A 452 -44.09 -0.78 12.68
CA ASP A 452 -42.98 -0.88 13.64
C ASP A 452 -42.08 -2.10 13.34
N PRO A 453 -40.75 -1.97 13.51
CA PRO A 453 -39.83 -3.09 13.34
C PRO A 453 -39.96 -4.11 14.48
N MET A 454 -39.87 -5.39 14.09
CA MET A 454 -39.87 -6.59 14.94
C MET A 454 -38.74 -6.56 16.00
N PRO A 455 -38.97 -7.05 17.24
CA PRO A 455 -37.91 -7.24 18.21
C PRO A 455 -37.12 -8.52 17.91
N VAL A 456 -35.79 -8.43 18.00
CA VAL A 456 -34.88 -9.59 17.95
C VAL A 456 -34.60 -10.01 19.39
N GLU A 457 -34.70 -11.31 19.63
CA GLU A 457 -34.56 -11.96 20.94
C GLU A 457 -33.10 -11.88 21.44
N ASP A 458 -32.95 -11.54 22.73
CA ASP A 458 -31.68 -11.51 23.46
C ASP A 458 -31.32 -12.93 23.96
N ASP A 459 -30.20 -13.48 23.50
CA ASP A 459 -29.58 -14.67 24.12
C ASP A 459 -28.75 -14.24 25.33
N GLU A 460 -29.24 -14.63 26.52
CA GLU A 460 -28.59 -14.47 27.81
C GLU A 460 -27.29 -15.31 27.90
N VAL A 461 -26.16 -14.65 28.21
CA VAL A 461 -24.96 -15.33 28.72
C VAL A 461 -24.60 -14.75 30.09
N GLU A 462 -24.57 -15.66 31.07
CA GLU A 462 -24.39 -15.44 32.50
C GLU A 462 -23.20 -14.53 32.87
N GLY A 463 -23.49 -13.48 33.63
CA GLY A 463 -22.51 -12.57 34.21
C GLY A 463 -21.81 -13.16 35.43
N SER A 464 -20.47 -13.09 35.43
CA SER A 464 -19.67 -13.17 36.66
C SER A 464 -19.39 -11.77 37.20
N SER A 465 -19.71 -11.60 38.48
CA SER A 465 -19.58 -10.42 39.32
C SER A 465 -18.22 -9.71 39.22
N TRP A 466 -18.22 -8.43 38.84
CA TRP A 466 -17.08 -7.51 38.98
C TRP A 466 -17.46 -6.34 39.90
N ASP A 467 -16.61 -6.10 40.90
CA ASP A 467 -16.76 -5.14 42.01
C ASP A 467 -17.01 -3.67 41.57
N GLU A 468 -18.00 -3.03 42.18
CA GLU A 468 -18.45 -1.64 41.94
C GLU A 468 -17.45 -0.53 42.35
N ARG A 469 -16.23 -0.84 42.80
CA ARG A 469 -15.24 0.17 43.24
C ARG A 469 -14.39 0.78 42.14
N ASP A 470 -14.34 0.18 40.95
CA ASP A 470 -13.49 0.66 39.85
C ASP A 470 -14.19 1.68 38.93
N ALA A 471 -15.51 1.84 39.04
CA ALA A 471 -16.29 2.75 38.20
C ALA A 471 -16.20 4.24 38.64
N GLU A 472 -16.04 4.50 39.93
CA GLU A 472 -15.88 5.88 40.43
C GLU A 472 -14.51 6.47 40.11
N ASN A 473 -13.45 5.64 40.11
CA ASN A 473 -12.09 6.12 39.85
C ASN A 473 -11.89 6.54 38.38
N ARG A 474 -12.54 5.84 37.42
CA ARG A 474 -12.50 6.23 35.99
C ARG A 474 -13.25 7.51 35.67
N LYS A 475 -14.34 7.80 36.39
CA LYS A 475 -15.08 9.07 36.21
C LYS A 475 -14.29 10.26 36.76
N SER A 476 -13.52 10.06 37.82
CA SER A 476 -12.60 11.07 38.37
C SER A 476 -11.47 11.42 37.39
N GLU A 477 -10.84 10.42 36.78
CA GLU A 477 -9.75 10.66 35.83
C GLU A 477 -10.24 11.38 34.56
N SER A 478 -11.35 10.96 33.93
CA SER A 478 -11.88 11.63 32.74
C SER A 478 -12.27 13.10 32.96
N ALA A 479 -12.72 13.46 34.17
CA ALA A 479 -13.04 14.85 34.50
C ALA A 479 -11.80 15.74 34.67
N GLU A 480 -10.63 15.15 34.98
CA GLU A 480 -9.37 15.87 35.15
C GLU A 480 -8.71 16.19 33.79
N TRP A 481 -8.83 15.29 32.81
CA TRP A 481 -8.36 15.51 31.44
C TRP A 481 -9.18 16.56 30.67
N ALA A 482 -10.49 16.65 30.93
CA ALA A 482 -11.35 17.66 30.31
C ALA A 482 -11.02 19.11 30.74
N ARG A 483 -10.38 19.32 31.90
CA ARG A 483 -9.95 20.65 32.36
C ARG A 483 -8.61 21.10 31.80
N ILE A 484 -7.80 20.18 31.27
CA ILE A 484 -6.49 20.51 30.70
C ILE A 484 -6.64 21.00 29.25
N GLY A 485 -7.64 20.49 28.52
CA GLY A 485 -7.93 20.93 27.14
C GLY A 485 -8.45 22.37 27.02
N SER A 486 -9.09 22.92 28.05
CA SER A 486 -9.61 24.31 28.01
C SER A 486 -8.57 25.38 28.35
N VAL A 487 -7.34 24.99 28.73
CA VAL A 487 -6.25 25.93 29.03
C VAL A 487 -5.35 26.16 27.80
N SER A 488 -5.32 25.24 26.84
CA SER A 488 -4.48 25.37 25.63
C SER A 488 -5.04 26.30 24.56
N GLU A 489 -6.36 26.54 24.52
CA GLU A 489 -6.97 27.42 23.49
C GLU A 489 -6.83 28.92 23.77
N ALA A 490 -6.23 29.31 24.91
CA ALA A 490 -6.05 30.71 25.29
C ALA A 490 -4.64 31.29 24.97
N ASP A 491 -3.63 30.46 24.71
CA ASP A 491 -2.24 30.92 24.50
C ASP A 491 -1.88 31.17 23.02
N ASP A 492 -2.67 30.67 22.06
CA ASP A 492 -2.36 30.75 20.62
C ASP A 492 -2.70 32.10 19.94
N ARG A 493 -2.94 33.19 20.70
CA ARG A 493 -3.32 34.50 20.13
C ARG A 493 -2.38 35.67 20.43
N GLN A 494 -1.15 35.43 20.90
CA GLN A 494 -0.25 36.54 21.29
C GLN A 494 1.14 36.59 20.63
N ASP A 495 1.43 35.77 19.63
CA ASP A 495 2.79 35.67 19.05
C ASP A 495 3.01 36.34 17.68
N ASP A 496 2.03 37.07 17.11
CA ASP A 496 2.17 37.64 15.74
C ASP A 496 2.57 39.13 15.63
N GLU A 497 2.90 39.83 16.72
CA GLU A 497 3.40 41.23 16.62
C GLU A 497 4.68 41.46 17.43
N ARG A 498 5.80 40.88 16.99
CA ARG A 498 7.13 41.47 17.24
C ARG A 498 8.25 40.86 16.41
N ALA A 499 8.41 41.33 15.18
CA ALA A 499 9.70 41.29 14.49
C ALA A 499 9.75 42.30 13.34
N THR A 500 10.25 43.50 13.58
CA THR A 500 11.30 44.17 12.78
C THR A 500 11.65 45.53 13.43
N PRO A 501 12.92 45.97 13.31
CA PRO A 501 13.47 47.10 14.07
C PRO A 501 12.93 48.47 13.65
#